data_AF-A0A3G6TAA8-F1
#
_entry.id   AF-A0A3G6TAA8-F1
#
_cell.length_a   1.000
_cell.length_b   1.000
_cell.length_c   1.000
_cell.angle_alpha   90.00
_cell.angle_beta   90.00
_cell.angle_gamma   90.00
#
_symmetry.space_group_name_H-M   'P 1'
#
loop_
_entity.id
_entity.type
_entity.pdbx_description
1 polymer ?
#
loop_
_entity_poly.entity_id
_entity_poly.type
_entity_poly.pdbx_seq_one_letter_code
_entity_poly.pdbx_strand_id
1 'polypeptide(L)'
;MKPRIPFRIGYQYDNWEFSLITLPDRIPENDLYISYLWVGSEVKKFLGFIPHRTELIFYWDRLEAVILEFDNKSEYYYNRMNKALSERFPEFTSETLPDSTVIFKFTSEKVTYWNIYYVPSREIKLMYFANRFVYVNRIFE
;
A
#
# COMPACT_ATOMS: atom_id res chain seq x y z
N MET A 1 -1.73 18.67 13.10
CA MET A 1 -2.25 17.29 13.27
C MET A 1 -1.22 16.30 12.73
N LYS A 2 -0.85 15.25 13.48
CA LYS A 2 0.04 14.19 12.97
C LYS A 2 -0.68 13.46 11.82
N PRO A 3 -0.08 13.30 10.62
CA PRO A 3 -0.67 12.51 9.56
C PRO A 3 -0.91 11.08 10.05
N ARG A 4 -2.19 10.67 10.09
CA ARG A 4 -2.61 9.32 10.44
C ARG A 4 -2.67 8.49 9.15
N ILE A 5 -2.25 7.23 9.24
CA ILE A 5 -2.45 6.23 8.19
C ILE A 5 -3.92 5.82 8.24
N PRO A 6 -4.68 5.92 7.12
CA PRO A 6 -6.14 5.82 7.13
C PRO A 6 -6.67 4.39 7.31
N PHE A 7 -6.08 3.42 6.62
CA PHE A 7 -6.45 2.00 6.74
C PHE A 7 -5.39 1.32 7.59
N ARG A 8 -5.71 0.99 8.84
CA ARG A 8 -4.74 0.39 9.76
C ARG A 8 -4.76 -1.12 9.63
N ILE A 9 -3.59 -1.72 9.43
CA ILE A 9 -3.43 -3.17 9.41
C ILE A 9 -4.00 -3.79 10.69
N GLY A 10 -4.77 -4.85 10.53
CA GLY A 10 -5.46 -5.58 11.59
C GLY A 10 -6.87 -5.08 11.93
N TYR A 11 -7.37 -4.03 11.28
CA TYR A 11 -8.74 -3.57 11.46
C TYR A 11 -9.73 -4.48 10.74
N GLN A 12 -10.97 -4.50 11.27
CA GLN A 12 -12.04 -5.36 10.78
C GLN A 12 -12.68 -4.81 9.50
N TYR A 13 -13.13 -5.71 8.62
CA TYR A 13 -13.86 -5.43 7.39
C TYR A 13 -15.07 -4.53 7.62
N ASP A 14 -15.85 -4.79 8.67
CA ASP A 14 -17.07 -4.06 9.05
C ASP A 14 -16.86 -2.54 9.17
N ASN A 15 -15.64 -2.09 9.44
CA ASN A 15 -15.33 -0.65 9.47
C ASN A 15 -15.54 0.05 8.13
N TRP A 16 -15.54 -0.71 7.03
CA TRP A 16 -15.56 -0.19 5.67
C TRP A 16 -16.50 -0.95 4.73
N GLU A 17 -17.26 -1.95 5.19
CA GLU A 17 -18.15 -2.81 4.39
C GLU A 17 -18.93 -2.03 3.32
N PHE A 18 -19.62 -0.94 3.70
CA PHE A 18 -20.44 -0.13 2.79
C PHE A 18 -19.66 0.81 1.85
N SER A 19 -18.34 0.79 1.93
CA SER A 19 -17.43 1.66 1.15
C SER A 19 -16.44 0.85 0.31
N LEU A 20 -16.71 -0.45 0.12
CA LEU A 20 -15.86 -1.38 -0.60
C LEU A 20 -16.60 -2.04 -1.76
N ILE A 21 -15.89 -2.26 -2.87
CA ILE A 21 -16.33 -3.08 -3.99
C ILE A 21 -15.34 -4.22 -4.16
N THR A 22 -15.83 -5.46 -4.26
CA THR A 22 -14.99 -6.65 -4.46
C THR A 22 -14.22 -6.55 -5.78
N LEU A 23 -12.94 -6.88 -5.74
CA LEU A 23 -12.06 -7.01 -6.90
C LEU A 23 -11.78 -8.48 -7.21
N PRO A 24 -11.28 -8.79 -8.42
CA PRO A 24 -10.74 -10.12 -8.71
C PRO A 24 -9.63 -10.49 -7.71
N ASP A 25 -9.55 -11.77 -7.37
CA ASP A 25 -8.61 -12.25 -6.37
C ASP A 25 -7.16 -12.09 -6.84
N ARG A 26 -6.35 -11.43 -6.01
CA ARG A 26 -4.89 -11.36 -6.19
C ARG A 26 -4.16 -12.61 -5.73
N ILE A 27 -4.81 -13.44 -4.92
CA ILE A 27 -4.24 -14.66 -4.34
C ILE A 27 -5.20 -15.83 -4.63
N PRO A 28 -5.33 -16.24 -5.90
CA PRO A 28 -6.30 -17.24 -6.32
C PRO A 28 -6.03 -18.64 -5.73
N GLU A 29 -4.82 -18.89 -5.23
CA GLU A 29 -4.48 -20.13 -4.51
C GLU A 29 -4.98 -20.15 -3.06
N ASN A 30 -5.55 -19.05 -2.56
CA ASN A 30 -6.01 -18.93 -1.18
C ASN A 30 -7.29 -18.08 -1.07
N ASP A 31 -8.43 -18.75 -1.22
CA ASP A 31 -9.79 -18.20 -1.17
C ASP A 31 -10.13 -17.47 0.15
N LEU A 32 -9.27 -17.54 1.17
CA LEU A 32 -9.44 -16.81 2.43
C LEU A 32 -9.01 -15.34 2.32
N TYR A 33 -8.28 -14.99 1.26
CA TYR A 33 -7.90 -13.61 0.97
C TYR A 33 -8.84 -13.00 -0.05
N ILE A 34 -9.42 -11.85 0.28
CA ILE A 34 -10.32 -11.12 -0.62
C ILE A 34 -9.81 -9.70 -0.81
N SER A 35 -9.78 -9.28 -2.07
CA SER A 35 -9.33 -7.94 -2.47
C SER A 35 -10.53 -7.03 -2.69
N TYR A 36 -10.44 -5.80 -2.20
CA TYR A 36 -11.50 -4.81 -2.29
C TYR A 36 -10.97 -3.45 -2.74
N LEU A 37 -11.70 -2.78 -3.61
CA LEU A 37 -11.49 -1.39 -3.98
C LEU A 37 -12.19 -0.48 -2.98
N TRP A 38 -11.45 0.50 -2.44
CA TRP A 38 -12.04 1.59 -1.68
C TRP A 38 -12.80 2.55 -2.61
N VAL A 39 -14.10 2.73 -2.35
CA VAL A 39 -14.99 3.65 -3.07
C VAL A 39 -15.73 4.62 -2.16
N GLY A 40 -15.35 4.67 -0.87
CA GLY A 40 -15.97 5.58 0.08
C GLY A 40 -15.74 7.06 -0.27
N SER A 41 -16.70 7.90 0.11
CA SER A 41 -16.71 9.34 -0.21
C SER A 41 -15.62 10.16 0.49
N GLU A 42 -15.03 9.62 1.57
CA GLU A 42 -13.99 10.32 2.32
C GLU A 42 -12.62 10.23 1.62
N VAL A 43 -11.97 11.39 1.43
CA VAL A 43 -10.59 11.45 0.94
C VAL A 43 -9.63 10.95 2.01
N LYS A 44 -9.19 9.69 1.88
CA LYS A 44 -8.21 9.08 2.77
C LYS A 44 -6.78 9.44 2.31
N LYS A 45 -6.06 10.18 3.15
CA LYS A 45 -4.66 10.60 2.87
C LYS A 45 -3.67 9.71 3.59
N PHE A 46 -2.65 9.24 2.89
CA PHE A 46 -1.49 8.56 3.48
C PHE A 46 -0.35 9.56 3.66
N LEU A 47 0.05 9.85 4.90
CA LEU A 47 1.12 10.84 5.20
C LEU A 47 0.97 12.19 4.49
N GLY A 48 -0.27 12.61 4.20
CA GLY A 48 -0.57 13.84 3.46
C GLY A 48 -0.68 13.68 1.94
N PHE A 49 -0.34 12.51 1.40
CA PHE A 49 -0.48 12.15 -0.01
C PHE A 49 -1.87 11.56 -0.28
N ILE A 50 -2.49 11.96 -1.40
CA ILE A 50 -3.80 11.47 -1.81
C ILE A 50 -3.58 10.39 -2.89
N PRO A 51 -3.90 9.11 -2.61
CA PRO A 51 -3.92 8.08 -3.63
C PRO A 51 -5.09 8.32 -4.58
N HIS A 52 -4.93 7.94 -5.85
CA HIS A 52 -6.03 7.99 -6.81
C HIS A 52 -6.84 6.68 -6.79
N ARG A 53 -6.19 5.57 -6.44
CA ARG A 53 -6.79 4.25 -6.26
C ARG A 53 -6.24 3.62 -4.98
N THR A 54 -7.12 2.96 -4.23
CA THR A 54 -6.78 2.29 -2.98
C THR A 54 -7.43 0.93 -2.95
N GLU A 55 -6.62 -0.09 -2.75
CA GLU A 55 -7.04 -1.47 -2.67
C GLU A 55 -6.69 -2.03 -1.29
N LEU A 56 -7.63 -2.75 -0.70
CA LEU A 56 -7.55 -3.35 0.63
C LEU A 56 -7.64 -4.87 0.48
N ILE A 57 -6.71 -5.59 1.10
CA ILE A 57 -6.66 -7.05 1.06
C ILE A 57 -6.89 -7.57 2.47
N PHE A 58 -7.97 -8.32 2.64
CA PHE A 58 -8.37 -8.90 3.90
C PHE A 58 -8.08 -10.39 3.91
N TYR A 59 -7.68 -10.92 5.06
CA TYR A 59 -7.72 -12.34 5.38
C TYR A 59 -8.87 -12.55 6.35
N TRP A 60 -9.89 -13.32 5.94
CA TRP A 60 -11.18 -13.31 6.63
C TRP A 60 -11.66 -11.84 6.78
N ASP A 61 -12.00 -11.40 7.98
CA ASP A 61 -12.46 -10.03 8.22
C ASP A 61 -11.32 -9.09 8.60
N ARG A 62 -10.05 -9.49 8.52
CA ARG A 62 -8.93 -8.70 9.02
C ARG A 62 -8.06 -8.13 7.90
N LEU A 63 -7.86 -6.83 7.91
CA LEU A 63 -7.01 -6.14 6.92
C LEU A 63 -5.54 -6.57 7.08
N GLU A 64 -4.97 -7.22 6.08
CA GLU A 64 -3.58 -7.69 6.08
C GLU A 64 -2.67 -6.88 5.15
N ALA A 65 -3.20 -6.33 4.06
CA ALA A 65 -2.42 -5.48 3.15
C ALA A 65 -3.25 -4.35 2.54
N VAL A 66 -2.57 -3.26 2.18
CA VAL A 66 -3.13 -2.11 1.48
C VAL A 66 -2.20 -1.71 0.35
N ILE A 67 -2.78 -1.42 -0.80
CA ILE A 67 -2.08 -0.93 -1.99
C ILE A 67 -2.64 0.45 -2.31
N LEU A 68 -1.77 1.44 -2.36
CA LEU A 68 -2.08 2.81 -2.72
C LEU A 68 -1.38 3.13 -4.04
N GLU A 69 -2.16 3.54 -5.04
CA GLU A 69 -1.61 3.87 -6.35
C GLU A 69 -1.69 5.39 -6.57
N PHE A 70 -0.67 5.96 -7.20
CA PHE A 70 -0.57 7.38 -7.49
C PHE A 70 -0.18 7.58 -8.97
N ASP A 71 -1.17 7.82 -9.81
CA ASP A 71 -0.96 8.00 -11.24
C ASP A 71 -0.38 9.35 -11.60
N ASN A 72 0.44 9.34 -12.66
CA ASN A 72 0.97 10.51 -13.35
C ASN A 72 1.66 11.50 -12.41
N LYS A 73 2.44 10.99 -11.45
CA LYS A 73 3.18 11.81 -10.49
C LYS A 73 4.62 11.98 -10.95
N SER A 74 5.18 13.16 -10.68
CA SER A 74 6.58 13.44 -11.00
C SER A 74 7.51 12.67 -10.06
N GLU A 75 8.76 12.46 -10.50
CA GLU A 75 9.83 11.95 -9.64
C GLU A 75 9.98 12.80 -8.36
N TYR A 76 9.76 14.12 -8.45
CA TYR A 76 9.70 15.00 -7.28
C TYR A 76 8.63 14.58 -6.27
N TYR A 77 7.45 14.16 -6.74
CA TYR A 77 6.38 13.66 -5.87
C TYR A 77 6.80 12.37 -5.16
N TYR A 78 7.42 11.44 -5.89
CA TYR A 78 7.99 10.21 -5.32
C TYR A 78 9.05 10.52 -4.25
N ASN A 79 10.00 11.40 -4.55
CA ASN A 79 11.07 11.80 -3.63
C ASN A 79 10.52 12.45 -2.35
N ARG A 80 9.45 13.26 -2.45
CA ARG A 80 8.77 13.79 -1.26
C ARG A 80 8.12 12.70 -0.41
N MET A 81 7.52 11.69 -1.04
CA MET A 81 6.91 10.56 -0.33
C MET A 81 7.97 9.71 0.38
N ASN A 82 9.07 9.39 -0.32
CA ASN A 82 10.22 8.71 0.28
C ASN A 82 10.76 9.49 1.47
N LYS A 83 10.96 10.80 1.34
CA LYS A 83 11.42 11.64 2.46
C LYS A 83 10.48 11.54 3.66
N ALA A 84 9.16 11.65 3.45
CA ALA A 84 8.18 11.54 4.53
C ALA A 84 8.15 10.16 5.20
N LEU A 85 8.43 9.09 4.44
CA LEU A 85 8.59 7.74 4.99
C LEU A 85 9.89 7.60 5.78
N SER A 86 11.02 8.06 5.26
CA SER A 86 12.33 8.02 5.95
C SER A 86 12.35 8.84 7.24
N GLU A 87 11.63 9.97 7.29
CA GLU A 87 11.45 10.75 8.51
C GLU A 87 10.64 10.00 9.58
N ARG A 88 9.76 9.09 9.16
CA ARG A 88 8.91 8.29 10.05
C ARG A 88 9.54 6.96 10.44
N PHE A 89 10.34 6.38 9.56
CA PHE A 89 10.98 5.07 9.69
C PHE A 89 12.46 5.25 9.33
N PRO A 90 13.34 5.46 10.34
CA PRO A 90 14.75 5.77 10.11
C PRO A 90 15.51 4.62 9.43
N GLU A 91 15.11 3.39 9.71
CA GLU A 91 15.68 2.18 9.13
C GLU A 91 14.91 1.78 7.88
N PHE A 92 15.62 1.71 6.75
CA PHE A 92 15.06 1.27 5.48
C PHE A 92 16.12 0.59 4.62
N THR A 93 15.66 -0.23 3.68
CA THR A 93 16.49 -0.77 2.60
C THR A 93 15.93 -0.31 1.26
N SER A 94 16.78 -0.32 0.23
CA SER A 94 16.36 0.00 -1.13
C SER A 94 16.95 -1.00 -2.12
N GLU A 95 16.18 -1.35 -3.14
CA GLU A 95 16.63 -2.16 -4.26
C GLU A 95 16.14 -1.56 -5.59
N THR A 96 16.93 -1.78 -6.64
CA THR A 96 16.56 -1.43 -8.02
C THR A 96 16.53 -2.71 -8.82
N LEU A 97 15.39 -2.97 -9.46
CA LEU A 97 15.16 -4.15 -10.28
C LEU A 97 15.64 -3.92 -11.73
N PRO A 98 15.86 -4.99 -12.52
CA PRO A 98 16.35 -4.88 -13.90
C PRO A 98 15.47 -4.06 -14.85
N ASP A 99 14.17 -3.96 -14.56
CA ASP A 99 13.18 -3.17 -15.31
C ASP A 99 13.19 -1.67 -14.93
N SER A 100 14.17 -1.23 -14.14
CA SER A 100 14.27 0.11 -13.55
C SER A 100 13.22 0.44 -12.48
N THR A 101 12.53 -0.57 -11.93
CA THR A 101 11.67 -0.37 -10.76
C THR A 101 12.53 -0.15 -9.52
N VAL A 102 12.24 0.92 -8.76
CA VAL A 102 12.94 1.25 -7.51
C VAL A 102 12.02 1.00 -6.34
N ILE A 103 12.48 0.24 -5.35
CA ILE A 103 11.68 -0.14 -4.18
C ILE A 103 12.41 0.30 -2.92
N PHE A 104 11.76 1.15 -2.12
CA PHE A 104 12.19 1.48 -0.76
C PHE A 104 11.34 0.70 0.24
N LYS A 105 11.98 -0.08 1.10
CA LYS A 105 11.34 -0.94 2.09
C LYS A 105 11.60 -0.39 3.49
N PHE A 106 10.52 -0.10 4.20
CA PHE A 106 10.54 0.39 5.59
C PHE A 106 9.83 -0.64 6.46
N THR A 107 10.43 -1.04 7.56
CA THR A 107 9.85 -2.05 8.45
C THR A 107 9.66 -1.50 9.85
N SER A 108 8.51 -1.79 10.43
CA SER A 108 8.21 -1.58 11.85
C SER A 108 7.95 -2.93 12.52
N GLU A 109 7.74 -2.95 13.84
CA GLU A 109 7.48 -4.20 14.58
C GLU A 109 6.35 -5.07 14.00
N LYS A 110 5.33 -4.44 13.41
CA LYS A 110 4.11 -5.14 12.95
C LYS A 110 3.78 -4.96 11.47
N VAL A 111 4.31 -3.91 10.85
CA VAL A 111 3.92 -3.50 9.48
C VAL A 111 5.16 -3.18 8.67
N THR A 112 5.18 -3.67 7.43
CA THR A 112 6.16 -3.34 6.40
C THR A 112 5.52 -2.40 5.38
N TYR A 113 6.28 -1.44 4.87
CA TYR A 113 5.89 -0.47 3.86
C TYR A 113 6.85 -0.53 2.69
N TRP A 114 6.35 -0.69 1.48
CA TRP A 114 7.13 -0.66 0.24
C TRP A 114 6.69 0.53 -0.60
N ASN A 115 7.58 1.50 -0.82
CA ASN A 115 7.36 2.59 -1.75
C ASN A 115 8.07 2.27 -3.08
N ILE A 116 7.26 2.03 -4.11
CA ILE A 116 7.65 1.47 -5.39
C ILE A 116 7.49 2.56 -6.45
N TYR A 117 8.54 2.80 -7.22
CA TYR A 117 8.53 3.71 -8.35
C TYR A 117 8.88 2.98 -9.64
N TYR A 118 7.93 2.96 -10.55
CA TYR A 118 8.11 2.43 -11.89
C TYR A 118 8.65 3.55 -12.78
N VAL A 119 9.97 3.62 -12.93
CA VAL A 119 10.65 4.73 -13.65
C VAL A 119 10.10 4.94 -15.08
N PRO A 120 9.85 3.89 -15.89
CA PRO A 120 9.35 4.07 -17.26
C PRO A 120 7.95 4.70 -17.34
N SER A 121 7.02 4.24 -16.50
CA SER A 121 5.63 4.73 -16.48
C SER A 121 5.42 5.94 -15.58
N ARG A 122 6.39 6.26 -14.71
CA ARG A 122 6.28 7.28 -13.64
C ARG A 122 5.14 7.00 -12.67
N GLU A 123 4.76 5.74 -12.54
CA GLU A 123 3.75 5.30 -11.58
C GLU A 123 4.39 5.07 -10.22
N ILE A 124 3.65 5.41 -9.17
CA ILE A 124 4.07 5.15 -7.80
C ILE A 124 3.04 4.24 -7.17
N LYS A 125 3.51 3.13 -6.60
CA LYS A 125 2.72 2.27 -5.73
C LYS A 125 3.31 2.28 -4.34
N LEU A 126 2.47 2.49 -3.35
CA LEU A 126 2.84 2.34 -1.95
C LEU A 126 2.03 1.20 -1.37
N MET A 127 2.73 0.14 -0.99
CA MET A 127 2.13 -1.00 -0.31
C MET A 127 2.45 -0.93 1.17
N TYR A 128 1.51 -1.30 2.02
CA TYR A 128 1.84 -1.59 3.42
C TYR A 128 0.99 -2.74 3.93
N PHE A 129 1.62 -3.61 4.71
CA PHE A 129 1.08 -4.92 5.03
C PHE A 129 1.64 -5.46 6.34
N ALA A 130 0.91 -6.39 6.96
CA ALA A 130 1.35 -7.06 8.17
C ALA A 130 2.66 -7.81 7.90
N ASN A 131 3.61 -7.80 8.84
CA ASN A 131 4.89 -8.52 8.64
C ASN A 131 4.73 -10.03 8.43
N ARG A 132 3.59 -10.60 8.85
CA ARG A 132 3.22 -12.01 8.64
C ARG A 132 2.60 -12.30 7.27
N PHE A 133 2.35 -11.27 6.47
CA PHE A 133 1.70 -11.41 5.17
C PHE A 133 2.71 -11.94 4.14
N VAL A 134 2.57 -13.21 3.76
CA VAL A 134 3.55 -13.94 2.95
C VAL A 134 3.37 -13.77 1.44
N TYR A 135 2.23 -13.22 0.98
CA TYR A 135 1.88 -13.12 -0.43
C TYR A 135 2.29 -11.79 -1.08
N VAL A 136 3.10 -10.96 -0.42
CA VAL A 136 3.49 -9.64 -0.94
C VAL A 136 4.13 -9.71 -2.33
N ASN A 137 5.00 -10.70 -2.56
CA ASN A 137 5.68 -10.86 -3.86
C ASN A 137 4.68 -11.16 -4.98
N ARG A 138 3.58 -11.88 -4.71
CA ARG A 138 2.54 -12.19 -5.70
C ARG A 138 1.70 -10.99 -6.10
N ILE A 139 1.51 -10.05 -5.18
CA ILE A 139 0.78 -8.81 -5.43
C ILE A 139 1.65 -7.77 -6.14
N PHE A 140 2.96 -7.93 -6.01
CA PHE A 140 3.96 -7.09 -6.65
C PHE A 140 4.21 -7.45 -8.12
N GLU A 141 4.20 -8.76 -8.45
CA GLU A 141 4.28 -9.32 -9.82
C GLU A 141 3.10 -8.88 -10.71
#